data_AF-A0A293MR23-F1
#
_entry.id   AF-A0A293MR23-F1
#
_cell.length_a   1.000
_cell.length_b   1.000
_cell.length_c   1.000
_cell.angle_alpha   90.00
_cell.angle_beta   90.00
_cell.angle_gamma   90.00
#
_symmetry.space_group_name_H-M   'P 1'
#
loop_
_entity.id
_entity.type
_entity.pdbx_description
1 polymer ?
#
loop_
_entity_poly.entity_id
_entity_poly.type
_entity_poly.pdbx_seq_one_letter_code
_entity_poly.pdbx_strand_id
1 'polypeptide(L)'
;MEELFRDGFSRERLVTFFFFCSDLILRALRQSVRELGWQVVAWVWEFFRDRVCAWVCERGGWEAVLTSYLPKLAVTMAGIAVTILAGVCIWKLVRE
;
A
#
# COMPACT_ATOMS: atom_id res chain seq x y z
N MET A 1 -16.85 -7.66 -5.14
CA MET A 1 -16.02 -6.44 -4.95
C MET A 1 -16.60 -5.50 -3.89
N GLU A 2 -17.92 -5.37 -3.79
CA GLU A 2 -18.57 -4.50 -2.78
C GLU A 2 -18.35 -4.95 -1.33
N GLU A 3 -18.29 -6.26 -1.05
CA GLU A 3 -17.99 -6.78 0.31
C GLU A 3 -16.58 -6.45 0.79
N LEU A 4 -15.63 -6.27 -0.13
CA LEU A 4 -14.24 -5.94 0.19
C LEU A 4 -14.08 -4.48 0.66
N PHE A 5 -15.13 -3.66 0.62
CA PHE A 5 -15.08 -2.25 1.05
C PHE A 5 -16.23 -1.86 1.98
N ARG A 6 -16.98 -2.84 2.50
CA ARG A 6 -18.16 -2.60 3.36
C ARG A 6 -17.83 -1.95 4.72
N ASP A 7 -16.61 -2.14 5.23
CA ASP A 7 -16.14 -1.62 6.53
C ASP A 7 -15.25 -0.36 6.43
N GLY A 8 -15.10 0.21 5.24
CA GLY A 8 -14.35 1.44 5.02
C GLY A 8 -13.17 1.30 4.07
N PHE A 9 -12.83 2.42 3.43
CA PHE A 9 -11.79 2.49 2.42
C PHE A 9 -10.42 2.59 3.08
N SER A 10 -9.76 1.45 3.28
CA SER A 10 -8.40 1.38 3.80
C SER A 10 -7.37 1.36 2.67
N ARG A 11 -6.28 2.08 2.89
CA ARG A 11 -5.16 2.21 1.95
C ARG A 11 -4.56 0.86 1.54
N GLU A 12 -4.52 -0.10 2.46
CA GLU A 12 -4.00 -1.44 2.22
C GLU A 12 -4.85 -2.19 1.19
N ARG A 13 -6.18 -2.03 1.24
CA ARG A 13 -7.11 -2.63 0.26
C ARG A 13 -6.94 -2.03 -1.14
N LEU A 14 -6.58 -0.75 -1.25
CA LEU A 14 -6.24 -0.12 -2.53
C LEU A 14 -4.97 -0.72 -3.14
N VAL A 15 -3.92 -0.92 -2.34
CA VAL A 15 -2.67 -1.55 -2.80
C VAL A 15 -2.92 -3.00 -3.22
N THR A 16 -3.68 -3.77 -2.43
CA THR A 16 -4.04 -5.16 -2.77
C THR A 16 -4.84 -5.22 -4.06
N PHE A 17 -5.77 -4.29 -4.29
CA PHE A 17 -6.53 -4.22 -5.53
C PHE A 17 -5.63 -3.94 -6.74
N PHE A 18 -4.75 -2.94 -6.67
CA PHE A 18 -3.78 -2.67 -7.74
C PHE A 18 -2.87 -3.87 -8.02
N PHE A 19 -2.43 -4.56 -6.98
CA PHE A 19 -1.60 -5.76 -7.11
C PHE A 19 -2.37 -6.89 -7.79
N PHE A 20 -3.62 -7.11 -7.39
CA PHE A 20 -4.51 -8.10 -7.99
C PHE A 20 -4.76 -7.81 -9.47
N CYS A 21 -5.03 -6.56 -9.82
CA CYS A 21 -5.24 -6.14 -11.21
C CYS A 21 -3.96 -6.27 -12.05
N SER A 22 -2.80 -5.95 -11.48
CA SER A 22 -1.50 -6.15 -12.15
C SER A 22 -1.23 -7.62 -12.42
N ASP A 23 -1.50 -8.50 -11.46
CA ASP A 23 -1.38 -9.95 -11.63
C ASP A 23 -2.39 -10.47 -12.67
N LEU A 24 -3.62 -9.96 -12.68
CA LEU A 24 -4.63 -10.31 -13.69
C LEU A 24 -4.22 -9.89 -15.10
N ILE A 25 -3.68 -8.68 -15.27
CA ILE A 25 -3.16 -8.19 -16.55
C ILE A 25 -1.99 -9.07 -17.00
N LEU A 26 -1.07 -9.41 -16.09
CA LEU A 26 0.08 -10.25 -16.39
C LEU A 26 -0.34 -11.68 -16.82
N ARG A 27 -1.38 -12.23 -16.19
CA ARG A 27 -1.99 -13.51 -16.57
C ARG A 27 -2.71 -13.42 -17.92
N ALA A 28 -3.48 -12.35 -18.16
CA ALA A 28 -4.18 -12.12 -19.42
C ALA A 28 -3.21 -11.99 -20.62
N LEU A 29 -2.07 -11.32 -20.40
CA LEU A 29 -0.99 -11.23 -21.39
C LEU A 29 -0.36 -12.59 -21.68
N ARG A 30 -0.13 -13.42 -20.66
CA ARG A 30 0.42 -14.78 -20.83
C ARG A 30 -0.55 -15.76 -21.50
N GLN A 31 -1.86 -15.59 -21.30
CA GLN A 31 -2.89 -16.49 -21.82
C GLN A 31 -3.52 -16.01 -23.14
N SER A 32 -2.96 -14.97 -23.78
CA SER A 32 -3.47 -14.32 -25.01
C SER A 32 -4.94 -13.86 -24.96
N VAL A 33 -5.54 -13.78 -23.76
CA VAL A 33 -6.92 -13.33 -23.54
C VAL A 33 -6.95 -11.81 -23.42
N ARG A 34 -6.67 -11.13 -24.54
CA ARG A 34 -6.51 -9.67 -24.60
C ARG A 34 -7.79 -8.90 -24.20
N GLU A 35 -8.95 -9.48 -24.49
CA GLU A 35 -10.27 -8.89 -24.19
C GLU A 35 -10.56 -8.84 -22.68
N LEU A 36 -10.17 -9.89 -21.94
CA LEU A 36 -10.38 -9.95 -20.49
C LEU A 36 -9.51 -8.93 -19.75
N GLY A 37 -8.28 -8.71 -20.24
CA GLY A 37 -7.38 -7.69 -19.71
C GLY A 37 -7.93 -6.27 -19.85
N TRP A 38 -8.52 -5.96 -21.01
CA TRP A 38 -9.11 -4.64 -21.25
C TRP A 38 -10.33 -4.35 -20.38
N GLN A 39 -11.21 -5.34 -20.20
CA GLN A 39 -12.36 -5.18 -19.29
C GLN A 39 -11.92 -4.91 -17.86
N VAL A 40 -10.90 -5.62 -17.37
CA VAL A 40 -10.38 -5.44 -16.02
C VAL A 40 -9.75 -4.05 -15.86
N VAL A 41 -9.00 -3.58 -16.85
CA VAL A 41 -8.43 -2.22 -16.84
C VAL A 41 -9.53 -1.16 -16.82
N ALA A 42 -10.60 -1.32 -17.61
CA ALA A 42 -11.73 -0.39 -17.62
C ALA A 42 -12.44 -0.34 -16.26
N TRP A 43 -12.68 -1.50 -15.63
CA TRP A 43 -13.28 -1.58 -14.30
C TRP A 43 -12.39 -0.95 -13.22
N VAL A 44 -11.08 -1.18 -13.29
CA VAL A 44 -10.09 -0.56 -12.40
C VAL A 44 -10.09 0.95 -12.57
N TRP A 45 -10.16 1.43 -13.80
CA TRP A 45 -10.17 2.84 -14.13
C TRP A 45 -11.43 3.55 -13.60
N GLU A 46 -12.61 2.97 -13.81
CA GLU A 46 -13.86 3.49 -13.26
C GLU A 46 -13.83 3.52 -11.74
N PHE A 47 -13.36 2.45 -11.10
CA PHE A 47 -13.20 2.39 -9.66
C PHE A 47 -12.20 3.43 -9.14
N PHE A 48 -11.09 3.63 -9.85
CA PHE A 48 -10.09 4.63 -9.51
C PHE A 48 -10.67 6.03 -9.56
N ARG A 49 -11.38 6.36 -10.66
CA ARG A 49 -12.00 7.66 -10.83
C ARG A 49 -13.06 7.95 -9.75
N ASP A 50 -13.94 6.99 -9.47
CA ASP A 50 -15.12 7.27 -8.66
C ASP A 50 -14.85 7.12 -7.16
N ARG A 51 -13.96 6.21 -6.75
CA ARG A 51 -13.71 5.92 -5.33
C ARG A 51 -12.35 6.43 -4.86
N VAL A 52 -11.29 6.26 -5.66
CA VAL A 52 -9.92 6.63 -5.25
C VAL A 52 -9.74 8.13 -5.28
N CYS A 53 -10.17 8.81 -6.35
CA CYS A 53 -10.05 10.27 -6.43
C CYS A 53 -10.84 10.97 -5.30
N ALA A 54 -12.06 10.52 -5.02
CA ALA A 54 -12.86 11.06 -3.91
C ALA A 54 -12.16 10.87 -2.56
N TRP A 55 -11.68 9.66 -2.27
CA TRP A 55 -10.96 9.36 -1.03
C TRP A 55 -9.64 10.13 -0.89
N VAL A 56 -8.90 10.31 -1.98
CA VAL A 56 -7.64 11.08 -1.98
C VAL A 56 -7.92 12.56 -1.73
N CYS A 57 -8.96 13.12 -2.36
CA CYS A 57 -9.37 14.50 -2.12
C CYS A 57 -9.78 14.73 -0.66
N GLU A 58 -10.56 13.80 -0.07
CA GLU A 58 -10.95 13.86 1.35
C GLU A 58 -9.75 13.83 2.31
N ARG A 59 -8.63 13.21 1.91
CA ARG A 59 -7.41 13.12 2.73
C ARG A 59 -6.41 14.25 2.50
N GLY A 60 -6.75 15.28 1.74
CA GLY A 60 -5.85 16.39 1.46
C GLY A 60 -4.88 16.13 0.30
N GLY A 61 -5.23 15.21 -0.60
CA GLY A 61 -4.49 14.96 -1.83
C GLY A 61 -3.46 13.83 -1.74
N TRP A 62 -2.84 13.55 -2.90
CA TRP A 62 -1.85 12.49 -3.02
C TRP A 62 -0.61 12.75 -2.16
N GLU A 63 -0.31 14.01 -1.86
CA GLU A 63 0.82 14.38 -1.01
C GLU A 63 0.62 13.89 0.43
N ALA A 64 -0.51 14.19 1.09
CA ALA A 64 -0.81 13.73 2.44
C ALA A 64 -0.89 12.18 2.52
N VAL A 65 -1.46 11.59 1.47
CA VAL A 65 -1.46 10.15 1.25
C VAL A 65 0.00 9.69 1.21
N LEU A 66 0.83 10.08 0.23
CA LEU A 66 2.20 9.58 0.06
C LEU A 66 3.14 9.90 1.23
N THR A 67 3.10 11.10 1.78
CA THR A 67 3.94 11.52 2.91
C THR A 67 3.65 10.72 4.17
N SER A 68 2.43 10.24 4.40
CA SER A 68 2.15 9.34 5.54
C SER A 68 2.86 7.98 5.49
N TYR A 69 3.50 7.60 4.36
CA TYR A 69 4.35 6.41 4.28
C TYR A 69 5.75 6.60 4.88
N LEU A 70 6.35 7.78 4.72
CA LEU A 70 7.72 8.07 5.14
C LEU A 70 7.93 8.01 6.66
N PRO A 71 7.07 8.59 7.52
CA PRO A 71 7.32 8.62 8.95
C PRO A 71 7.17 7.25 9.59
N LYS A 72 6.27 6.37 9.10
CA LYS A 72 6.10 5.04 9.71
C LYS A 72 7.34 4.16 9.54
N LEU A 73 7.94 4.16 8.34
CA LEU A 73 9.16 3.40 8.08
C LEU A 73 10.38 4.02 8.79
N ALA A 74 10.48 5.35 8.80
CA ALA A 74 11.56 6.04 9.51
C ALA A 74 11.48 5.83 11.03
N VAL A 75 10.27 5.85 11.61
CA VAL A 75 10.05 5.66 13.05
C VAL A 75 10.32 4.22 13.47
N THR A 76 9.95 3.21 12.67
CA THR A 76 10.29 1.81 12.99
C THR A 76 11.79 1.56 12.89
N MET A 77 12.47 2.10 11.88
CA MET A 77 13.92 1.98 11.74
C MET A 77 14.66 2.69 12.89
N ALA A 78 14.20 3.88 13.28
CA ALA A 78 14.74 4.58 14.44
C ALA A 78 14.53 3.80 15.75
N GLY A 79 13.34 3.19 15.94
CA GLY A 79 13.05 2.34 17.09
C GLY A 79 13.99 1.12 17.19
N ILE A 80 14.27 0.46 16.08
CA ILE A 80 15.19 -0.69 16.01
C ILE A 80 16.64 -0.23 16.30
N ALA A 81 17.06 0.92 15.76
CA ALA A 81 18.40 1.45 16.02
C ALA A 81 18.62 1.75 17.52
N VAL A 82 17.61 2.33 18.18
CA VAL A 82 17.66 2.66 19.62
C VAL A 82 17.75 1.40 20.48
N THR A 83 17.00 0.35 20.17
CA THR A 83 17.06 -0.90 20.95
C THR A 83 18.39 -1.62 20.79
N ILE A 84 18.97 -1.62 19.59
CA ILE A 84 20.30 -2.19 19.34
C ILE A 84 21.37 -1.40 20.11
N LEU A 85 21.34 -0.07 20.05
CA LEU A 85 22.28 0.79 20.79
C LEU A 85 22.19 0.58 22.30
N ALA A 86 20.97 0.53 22.85
CA ALA A 86 20.76 0.26 24.27
C ALA A 86 21.31 -1.11 24.68
N GLY A 87 21.05 -2.16 23.88
CA GLY A 87 21.59 -3.50 24.13
C GLY A 87 23.12 -3.55 24.12
N VAL A 88 23.75 -2.87 23.16
CA VAL A 88 25.21 -2.76 23.06
C VAL A 88 25.80 -1.99 24.25
N CYS A 89 25.17 -0.88 24.66
CA CYS A 89 25.57 -0.12 25.85
C CYS A 89 25.49 -0.97 27.12
N ILE A 90 24.40 -1.70 27.34
CA ILE A 90 24.22 -2.56 28.51
C ILE A 90 25.26 -3.69 28.51
N TRP A 91 25.49 -4.32 27.37
CA TRP A 91 26.50 -5.38 27.25
C TRP A 91 27.92 -4.86 27.53
N LYS A 92 28.25 -3.66 27.07
CA LYS A 92 29.51 -2.99 27.40
C LYS A 92 29.65 -2.71 28.89
N LEU A 93 28.59 -2.23 29.53
CA LEU A 93 28.58 -1.87 30.95
C LEU A 93 28.62 -3.07 31.91
N VAL A 94 28.18 -4.25 31.44
CA VAL A 94 28.27 -5.52 32.18
C VAL A 94 29.65 -6.19 32.04
N ARG A 95 30.42 -5.82 31.01
CA ARG A 95 31.70 -6.47 30.68
C ARG A 95 32.93 -5.68 31.17
N GLU A 96 32.77 -4.39 31.47
CA GLU A 96 33.72 -3.57 32.25
C GLU A 96 33.49 -3.75 33.75
#